data_AF-A0A814IGE4-F1
#
_entry.id   AF-A0A814IGE4-F1
#
_cell.length_a   1.000
_cell.length_b   1.000
_cell.length_c   1.000
_cell.angle_alpha   90.00
_cell.angle_beta   90.00
_cell.angle_gamma   90.00
#
_symmetry.space_group_name_H-M   'P 1'
#
loop_
_entity.id
_entity.type
_entity.pdbx_description
1 polymer ?
#
loop_
_entity_poly.entity_id
_entity_poly.type
_entity_poly.pdbx_seq_one_letter_code
_entity_poly.pdbx_strand_id
1 'polypeptide(L)'
;MPTKAKKKADPMSDKIREDRKRRRYEKVIGKLEKFKLQLKPVHEYEPERRILKELDVRKRLPTELTSEETTRRLMLNRDWAKHKHKQHQQEVTFISRAIKSQESALEQLKQESEQLYEQAIQVDKKLIPFVRRGPLYSLPNPNYDAPDGDYFDTTNYFSKGFGVNFMEHMKTMERQKWTEIRAERRAKKEEKDDDK
;
A
#
# COMPACT_ATOMS: atom_id res chain seq x y z
N MET A 1 56.25 21.95 -16.10
CA MET A 1 57.06 20.70 -16.06
C MET A 1 56.15 19.53 -16.38
N PRO A 2 56.48 18.65 -17.36
CA PRO A 2 55.58 17.56 -17.76
C PRO A 2 55.50 16.48 -16.67
N THR A 3 54.28 16.14 -16.23
CA THR A 3 54.05 15.15 -15.17
C THR A 3 54.05 13.72 -15.74
N LYS A 4 54.71 12.80 -15.03
CA LYS A 4 54.82 11.38 -15.42
C LYS A 4 53.44 10.70 -15.56
N ALA A 5 53.29 9.87 -16.60
CA ALA A 5 52.10 9.05 -16.83
C ALA A 5 51.86 8.06 -15.67
N LYS A 6 50.62 7.94 -15.23
CA LYS A 6 50.24 7.03 -14.14
C LYS A 6 50.38 5.58 -14.59
N LYS A 7 51.13 4.77 -13.84
CA LYS A 7 51.27 3.33 -14.09
C LYS A 7 49.93 2.62 -13.87
N LYS A 8 49.62 1.64 -14.74
CA LYS A 8 48.44 0.77 -14.60
C LYS A 8 48.57 -0.03 -13.30
N ALA A 9 47.48 -0.16 -12.55
CA ALA A 9 47.47 -0.86 -11.27
C ALA A 9 47.73 -2.37 -11.46
N ASP A 10 48.31 -3.01 -10.45
CA ASP A 10 48.59 -4.43 -10.48
C ASP A 10 47.28 -5.24 -10.51
N PRO A 11 47.20 -6.33 -11.30
CA PRO A 11 45.96 -7.09 -11.50
C PRO A 11 45.41 -7.70 -10.21
N MET A 12 46.26 -7.98 -9.22
CA MET A 12 45.83 -8.45 -7.89
C MET A 12 45.16 -7.35 -7.06
N SER A 13 45.63 -6.09 -7.20
CA SER A 13 45.05 -4.93 -6.52
C SER A 13 43.66 -4.56 -7.05
N ASP A 14 43.44 -4.75 -8.36
CA ASP A 14 42.14 -4.54 -9.00
C ASP A 14 41.11 -5.59 -8.55
N LYS A 15 41.48 -6.87 -8.47
CA LYS A 15 40.60 -7.95 -7.94
C LYS A 15 40.17 -7.68 -6.50
N ILE A 16 41.09 -7.26 -5.62
CA ILE A 16 40.78 -6.90 -4.24
C ILE A 16 39.80 -5.71 -4.19
N ARG A 17 39.95 -4.75 -5.11
CA ARG A 17 39.04 -3.59 -5.21
C ARG A 17 37.64 -4.01 -5.67
N GLU A 18 37.56 -4.93 -6.62
CA GLU A 18 36.29 -5.49 -7.11
C GLU A 18 35.58 -6.32 -6.04
N ASP A 19 36.30 -7.18 -5.32
CA ASP A 19 35.74 -7.99 -4.23
C ASP A 19 35.23 -7.11 -3.08
N ARG A 20 35.93 -6.02 -2.76
CA ARG A 20 35.44 -5.03 -1.78
C ARG A 20 34.15 -4.37 -2.23
N LYS A 21 34.02 -4.03 -3.52
CA LYS A 21 32.78 -3.46 -4.08
C LYS A 21 31.66 -4.50 -4.06
N ARG A 22 31.93 -5.74 -4.46
CA ARG A 22 30.96 -6.85 -4.45
C ARG A 22 30.41 -7.09 -3.05
N ARG A 23 31.28 -7.26 -2.05
CA ARG A 23 30.88 -7.41 -0.63
C ARG A 23 30.10 -6.21 -0.10
N ARG A 24 30.40 -4.99 -0.55
CA ARG A 24 29.63 -3.80 -0.20
C ARG A 24 28.22 -3.86 -0.78
N TYR A 25 28.08 -4.21 -2.06
CA TYR A 25 26.79 -4.33 -2.71
C TYR A 25 25.96 -5.47 -2.13
N GLU A 26 26.54 -6.64 -1.86
CA GLU A 26 25.86 -7.76 -1.19
C GLU A 26 25.30 -7.35 0.18
N LYS A 27 26.08 -6.63 0.98
CA LYS A 27 25.61 -6.11 2.28
C LYS A 27 24.48 -5.10 2.13
N VAL A 28 24.50 -4.27 1.09
CA VAL A 28 23.43 -3.30 0.81
C VAL A 28 22.18 -4.02 0.33
N ILE A 29 22.30 -4.99 -0.59
CA ILE A 29 21.21 -5.83 -1.08
C ILE A 29 20.57 -6.58 0.09
N GLY A 30 21.35 -7.24 0.95
CA GLY A 30 20.82 -7.93 2.12
C GLY A 30 20.12 -7.00 3.13
N LYS A 31 20.46 -5.70 3.17
CA LYS A 31 19.71 -4.70 3.96
C LYS A 31 18.42 -4.28 3.25
N LEU A 32 18.44 -4.11 1.93
CA LEU A 32 17.28 -3.77 1.12
C LEU A 32 16.23 -4.89 1.13
N GLU A 33 16.65 -6.15 1.08
CA GLU A 33 15.77 -7.31 1.19
C GLU A 33 15.06 -7.37 2.54
N LYS A 34 15.79 -7.13 3.64
CA LYS A 34 15.19 -7.01 4.98
C LYS A 34 14.22 -5.84 5.08
N PHE A 35 14.52 -4.74 4.39
CA PHE A 35 13.68 -3.55 4.39
C PHE A 35 12.38 -3.74 3.59
N LYS A 36 12.43 -4.45 2.46
CA LYS A 36 11.23 -4.79 1.64
C LYS A 36 10.14 -5.49 2.45
N LEU A 37 10.51 -6.19 3.53
CA LEU A 37 9.60 -6.92 4.40
C LEU A 37 8.98 -6.07 5.51
N GLN A 38 9.44 -4.84 5.73
CA GLN A 38 8.87 -3.97 6.76
C GLN A 38 7.53 -3.41 6.28
N LEU A 39 6.45 -3.83 6.94
CA LEU A 39 5.11 -3.33 6.68
C LEU A 39 4.99 -1.87 7.15
N LYS A 40 4.20 -1.09 6.41
CA LYS A 40 3.83 0.26 6.87
C LYS A 40 2.99 0.13 8.15
N PRO A 41 3.17 1.03 9.14
CA PRO A 41 2.34 1.02 10.33
C PRO A 41 0.89 1.32 9.95
N VAL A 42 -0.05 0.62 10.60
CA VAL A 42 -1.48 0.84 10.42
C VAL A 42 -1.99 1.65 11.61
N HIS A 43 -2.27 2.93 11.38
CA HIS A 43 -2.60 3.88 12.44
C HIS A 43 -3.92 3.59 13.16
N GLU A 44 -4.86 2.89 12.53
CA GLU A 44 -6.18 2.62 13.10
C GLU A 44 -6.15 1.57 14.23
N TYR A 45 -5.12 0.71 14.30
CA TYR A 45 -5.01 -0.29 15.35
C TYR A 45 -4.54 0.27 16.69
N GLU A 46 -3.72 1.32 16.67
CA GLU A 46 -3.15 1.92 17.88
C GLU A 46 -3.81 3.26 18.18
N PRO A 47 -4.29 3.51 19.42
CA PRO A 47 -4.80 4.81 19.78
C PRO A 47 -3.69 5.86 19.72
N GLU A 48 -4.04 7.08 19.30
CA GLU A 48 -3.07 8.16 19.24
C GLU A 48 -2.48 8.45 20.63
N ARG A 49 -1.16 8.66 20.66
CA ARG A 49 -0.43 8.97 21.91
C ARG A 49 -0.95 10.21 22.63
N ARG A 50 -1.53 11.16 21.90
CA ARG A 50 -2.16 12.36 22.48
C ARG A 50 -3.37 11.99 23.34
N ILE A 51 -4.24 11.12 22.82
CA ILE A 51 -5.45 10.65 23.51
C ILE A 51 -5.07 9.86 24.77
N LEU A 52 -4.03 9.03 24.70
CA LEU A 52 -3.54 8.28 25.86
C LEU A 52 -3.02 9.18 27.00
N LYS A 53 -2.40 10.31 26.67
CA LYS A 53 -1.91 11.28 27.68
C LYS A 53 -3.04 12.07 28.34
N GLU A 54 -4.09 12.37 27.58
CA GLU A 54 -5.24 13.16 28.04
C GLU A 54 -6.39 12.29 28.56
N LEU A 55 -6.14 11.01 28.78
CA LEU A 55 -7.18 10.02 29.06
C LEU A 55 -7.96 10.37 30.33
N ASP A 56 -7.27 10.79 31.39
CA ASP A 56 -7.91 11.16 32.66
C ASP A 56 -8.85 12.37 32.54
N VAL A 57 -8.51 13.34 31.66
CA VAL A 57 -9.32 14.53 31.41
C VAL A 57 -10.49 14.23 30.47
N ARG A 58 -10.28 13.35 29.49
CA ARG A 58 -11.29 13.00 28.46
C ARG A 58 -12.22 11.87 28.88
N LYS A 59 -11.92 11.17 29.98
CA LYS A 59 -12.70 10.01 30.45
C LYS A 59 -14.06 10.48 30.94
N ARG A 60 -15.12 9.92 30.34
CA ARG A 60 -16.49 10.08 30.85
C ARG A 60 -16.67 9.15 32.06
N LEU A 61 -17.28 9.65 33.13
CA LEU A 61 -17.63 8.84 34.28
C LEU A 61 -18.67 7.77 33.86
N PRO A 62 -18.53 6.53 34.33
CA PRO A 62 -19.51 5.48 34.04
C PRO A 62 -20.85 5.86 34.65
N THR A 63 -21.92 5.80 33.86
CA THR A 63 -23.29 5.98 34.35
C THR A 63 -23.82 4.64 34.83
N GLU A 64 -24.32 4.60 36.07
CA GLU A 64 -25.01 3.42 36.59
C GLU A 64 -26.34 3.24 35.84
N LEU A 65 -26.57 2.03 35.35
CA LEU A 65 -27.82 1.69 34.65
C LEU A 65 -28.84 1.17 35.65
N THR A 66 -30.10 1.57 35.50
CA THR A 66 -31.21 0.99 36.25
C THR A 66 -31.42 -0.48 35.86
N SER A 67 -31.94 -1.29 36.78
CA SER A 67 -32.25 -2.71 36.53
C SER A 67 -33.21 -2.91 35.34
N GLU A 68 -34.16 -1.98 35.16
CA GLU A 68 -35.08 -1.99 34.02
C GLU A 68 -34.34 -1.80 32.68
N GLU A 69 -33.35 -0.91 32.63
CA GLU A 69 -32.60 -0.66 31.41
C GLU A 69 -31.64 -1.81 31.07
N THR A 70 -31.02 -2.43 32.08
CA THR A 70 -30.16 -3.60 31.86
C THR A 70 -30.95 -4.80 31.36
N THR A 71 -32.13 -5.06 31.92
CA THR A 71 -33.04 -6.12 31.47
C THR A 71 -33.57 -5.84 30.07
N ARG A 72 -33.98 -4.60 29.76
CA ARG A 72 -34.38 -4.18 28.41
C ARG A 72 -33.30 -4.46 27.37
N ARG A 73 -32.05 -4.09 27.64
CA ARG A 73 -30.90 -4.34 26.74
C ARG A 73 -30.65 -5.83 26.56
N LEU A 74 -30.74 -6.61 27.63
CA LEU A 74 -30.55 -8.06 27.57
C LEU A 74 -31.61 -8.72 26.67
N MET A 75 -32.89 -8.32 26.82
CA MET A 75 -33.97 -8.82 25.96
C MET A 75 -33.76 -8.43 24.51
N LEU A 76 -33.40 -7.17 24.24
CA LEU A 76 -33.11 -6.69 22.88
C LEU A 76 -31.96 -7.47 22.24
N ASN A 77 -30.87 -7.71 22.98
CA ASN A 77 -29.73 -8.49 22.49
C ASN A 77 -30.11 -9.94 22.19
N ARG A 78 -30.95 -10.55 23.03
CA ARG A 78 -31.47 -11.91 22.79
C ARG A 78 -32.29 -11.97 21.51
N ASP A 79 -33.17 -11.00 21.30
CA ASP A 79 -34.05 -10.97 20.12
C ASP A 79 -33.25 -10.64 18.86
N TRP A 80 -32.24 -9.76 18.96
CA TRP A 80 -31.27 -9.49 17.89
C TRP A 80 -30.46 -10.74 17.52
N ALA A 81 -29.98 -11.50 18.51
CA ALA A 81 -29.27 -12.75 18.26
C ALA A 81 -30.13 -13.77 17.51
N LYS A 82 -31.40 -13.93 17.92
CA LYS A 82 -32.37 -14.78 17.19
C LYS A 82 -32.59 -14.30 15.76
N HIS A 83 -32.76 -12.99 15.57
CA HIS A 83 -32.94 -12.40 14.25
C HIS A 83 -31.73 -12.66 13.34
N LYS A 84 -30.51 -12.40 13.83
CA LYS A 84 -29.27 -12.66 13.09
C LYS A 84 -29.06 -14.14 12.78
N HIS A 85 -29.41 -15.03 13.70
CA HIS A 85 -29.36 -16.46 13.45
C HIS A 85 -30.31 -16.87 12.31
N LYS A 86 -31.55 -16.37 12.32
CA LYS A 86 -32.51 -16.61 11.24
C LYS A 86 -32.02 -16.08 9.89
N GLN A 87 -31.48 -14.85 9.87
CA GLN A 87 -30.89 -14.25 8.67
C GLN A 87 -29.76 -15.14 8.12
N HIS A 88 -28.85 -15.59 8.98
CA HIS A 88 -27.75 -16.46 8.59
C HIS A 88 -28.24 -17.80 8.02
N GLN A 89 -29.21 -18.46 8.66
CA GLN A 89 -29.80 -19.69 8.14
C GLN A 89 -30.42 -19.49 6.75
N GLN A 90 -31.10 -18.36 6.52
CA GLN A 90 -31.67 -18.04 5.20
C GLN A 90 -30.58 -17.84 4.14
N GLU A 91 -29.50 -17.11 4.47
CA GLU A 91 -28.36 -16.92 3.57
C GLU A 91 -27.67 -18.25 3.22
N VAL A 92 -27.41 -19.10 4.22
CA VAL A 92 -26.81 -20.42 4.01
C VAL A 92 -27.69 -21.31 3.14
N THR A 93 -29.00 -21.37 3.44
CA THR A 93 -29.93 -22.18 2.63
C THR A 93 -30.04 -21.68 1.20
N PHE A 94 -30.01 -20.36 0.98
CA PHE A 94 -29.99 -19.77 -0.35
C PHE A 94 -28.72 -20.14 -1.12
N ILE A 95 -27.54 -19.99 -0.50
CA ILE A 95 -26.26 -20.36 -1.12
C ILE A 95 -26.22 -21.85 -1.46
N SER A 96 -26.65 -22.72 -0.54
CA SER A 96 -26.70 -24.17 -0.80
C SER A 96 -27.64 -24.52 -1.95
N ARG A 97 -28.79 -23.83 -2.07
CA ARG A 97 -29.71 -24.03 -3.20
C ARG A 97 -29.09 -23.57 -4.52
N ALA A 98 -28.42 -22.42 -4.53
CA ALA A 98 -27.74 -21.91 -5.72
C ALA A 98 -26.65 -22.89 -6.19
N ILE A 99 -25.82 -23.41 -5.29
CA ILE A 99 -24.79 -24.40 -5.60
C ILE A 99 -25.40 -25.69 -6.16
N LYS A 100 -26.42 -26.25 -5.50
CA LYS A 100 -27.11 -27.47 -5.99
C LYS A 100 -27.73 -27.28 -7.37
N SER A 101 -28.32 -26.11 -7.62
CA SER A 101 -28.88 -25.78 -8.94
C SER A 101 -27.81 -25.66 -10.01
N GLN A 102 -26.65 -25.09 -9.67
CA GLN A 102 -25.50 -25.00 -10.56
C GLN A 102 -24.94 -26.39 -10.88
N GLU A 103 -24.76 -27.25 -9.88
CA GLU A 103 -24.29 -28.63 -10.04
C GLU A 103 -25.22 -29.44 -10.93
N SER A 104 -26.53 -29.39 -10.66
CA SER A 104 -27.53 -30.11 -11.47
C SER A 104 -27.58 -29.61 -12.91
N ALA A 105 -27.46 -28.28 -13.14
CA ALA A 105 -27.40 -27.71 -14.47
C ALA A 105 -26.14 -28.16 -15.24
N LEU A 106 -24.99 -28.25 -14.57
CA LEU A 106 -23.75 -28.75 -15.17
C LEU A 106 -23.81 -30.24 -15.52
N GLU A 107 -24.46 -31.05 -14.68
CA GLU A 107 -24.66 -32.48 -14.95
C GLU A 107 -25.55 -32.70 -16.19
N GLN A 108 -26.65 -31.95 -16.29
CA GLN A 108 -27.51 -31.96 -17.48
C GLN A 108 -26.77 -31.49 -18.73
N LEU A 109 -26.02 -30.39 -18.62
CA LEU A 109 -25.22 -29.87 -19.73
C LEU A 109 -24.21 -30.90 -20.24
N LYS A 110 -23.58 -31.66 -19.34
CA LYS A 110 -22.64 -32.72 -19.69
C LYS A 110 -23.31 -33.87 -20.47
N GLN A 111 -24.54 -34.22 -20.12
CA GLN A 111 -25.31 -35.26 -20.81
C GLN A 111 -25.73 -34.81 -22.22
N GLU A 112 -26.04 -33.52 -22.40
CA GLU A 112 -26.44 -32.96 -23.70
C GLU A 112 -25.25 -32.65 -24.61
N SER A 113 -24.17 -32.05 -24.07
CA SER A 113 -23.00 -31.62 -24.84
C SER A 113 -21.74 -31.51 -23.98
N GLU A 114 -20.80 -32.44 -24.20
CA GLU A 114 -19.51 -32.45 -23.50
C GLU A 114 -18.64 -31.22 -23.85
N GLN A 115 -18.68 -30.75 -25.11
CA GLN A 115 -17.90 -29.59 -25.55
C GLN A 115 -18.30 -28.29 -24.81
N LEU A 116 -19.60 -28.08 -24.58
CA LEU A 116 -20.08 -26.90 -23.85
C LEU A 116 -19.76 -26.99 -22.36
N TYR A 117 -19.82 -28.19 -21.78
CA TYR A 117 -19.41 -28.43 -20.40
C TYR A 117 -17.93 -28.07 -20.16
N GLU A 118 -17.03 -28.49 -21.07
CA GLU A 118 -15.60 -28.15 -20.99
C GLU A 118 -15.36 -26.64 -21.05
N GLN A 119 -16.15 -25.91 -21.83
CA GLN A 119 -16.05 -24.45 -21.89
C GLN A 119 -16.60 -23.79 -20.62
N ALA A 120 -17.72 -24.27 -20.09
CA ALA A 120 -18.40 -23.68 -18.93
C ALA A 120 -17.59 -23.78 -17.63
N ILE A 121 -16.72 -24.78 -17.48
CA ILE A 121 -15.87 -24.96 -16.30
C ILE A 121 -14.65 -24.05 -16.29
N GLN A 122 -14.28 -23.49 -17.44
CA GLN A 122 -13.10 -22.63 -17.52
C GLN A 122 -13.30 -21.35 -16.72
N VAL A 123 -12.26 -20.96 -15.98
CA VAL A 123 -12.27 -19.72 -15.20
C VAL A 123 -12.24 -18.52 -16.15
N ASP A 124 -13.24 -17.65 -16.06
CA ASP A 124 -13.25 -16.40 -16.82
C ASP A 124 -12.21 -15.42 -16.26
N LYS A 125 -11.14 -15.20 -17.03
CA LYS A 125 -10.07 -14.26 -16.69
C LYS A 125 -10.55 -12.82 -16.60
N LYS A 126 -11.70 -12.47 -17.20
CA LYS A 126 -12.28 -11.12 -17.16
C LYS A 126 -12.83 -10.75 -15.77
N LEU A 127 -13.04 -11.73 -14.89
CA LEU A 127 -13.51 -11.48 -13.52
C LEU A 127 -12.44 -10.84 -12.63
N ILE A 128 -11.18 -10.76 -13.06
CA ILE A 128 -10.08 -10.21 -12.27
C ILE A 128 -9.46 -9.01 -13.02
N PRO A 129 -9.49 -7.78 -12.48
CA PRO A 129 -9.98 -7.38 -11.14
C PRO A 129 -11.49 -7.07 -11.11
N PHE A 130 -12.21 -7.70 -10.19
CA PHE A 130 -13.61 -7.33 -9.89
C PHE A 130 -13.66 -6.12 -8.95
N VAL A 131 -14.32 -5.04 -9.38
CA VAL A 131 -14.53 -3.83 -8.57
C VAL A 131 -16.02 -3.53 -8.49
N ARG A 132 -16.54 -3.38 -7.26
CA ARG A 132 -17.93 -3.01 -7.00
C ARG A 132 -18.00 -1.94 -5.91
N ARG A 133 -18.83 -0.93 -6.12
CA ARG A 133 -19.19 0.06 -5.09
C ARG A 133 -20.40 -0.43 -4.30
N GLY A 134 -20.39 -0.22 -2.99
CA GLY A 134 -21.52 -0.54 -2.12
C GLY A 134 -22.76 0.32 -2.43
N PRO A 135 -23.95 -0.07 -1.95
CA PRO A 135 -25.14 0.75 -2.08
C PRO A 135 -24.97 2.08 -1.34
N LEU A 136 -25.55 3.15 -1.89
CA LEU A 136 -25.62 4.45 -1.25
C LEU A 136 -26.88 4.55 -0.38
N TYR A 137 -26.86 5.44 0.62
CA TYR A 137 -28.05 5.72 1.44
C TYR A 137 -29.16 6.39 0.61
N SER A 138 -28.80 7.35 -0.24
CA SER A 138 -29.68 8.02 -1.19
C SER A 138 -29.13 7.88 -2.60
N LEU A 139 -30.01 7.94 -3.60
CA LEU A 139 -29.61 7.94 -5.00
C LEU A 139 -28.97 9.29 -5.40
N PRO A 140 -28.06 9.30 -6.38
CA PRO A 140 -27.47 10.55 -6.89
C PRO A 140 -28.53 11.49 -7.45
N ASN A 141 -28.40 12.77 -7.14
CA ASN A 141 -29.22 13.82 -7.75
C ASN A 141 -28.53 14.32 -9.04
N PRO A 142 -29.15 14.19 -10.23
CA PRO A 142 -28.54 14.61 -11.49
C PRO A 142 -28.36 16.13 -11.61
N ASN A 143 -29.12 16.93 -10.85
CA ASN A 143 -29.08 18.39 -10.90
C ASN A 143 -28.26 19.00 -9.75
N TYR A 144 -27.39 18.21 -9.11
CA TYR A 144 -26.56 18.70 -8.02
C TYR A 144 -25.19 19.13 -8.53
N ASP A 145 -24.94 20.44 -8.51
CA ASP A 145 -23.62 21.00 -8.74
C ASP A 145 -22.84 21.04 -7.42
N ALA A 146 -21.78 20.23 -7.35
CA ALA A 146 -20.91 20.22 -6.18
C ALA A 146 -20.12 21.54 -6.10
N PRO A 147 -19.91 22.09 -4.89
CA PRO A 147 -19.09 23.28 -4.72
C PRO A 147 -17.62 22.99 -5.08
N ASP A 148 -16.93 23.98 -5.64
CA ASP A 148 -15.51 23.89 -5.96
C ASP A 148 -14.65 23.73 -4.69
N GLY A 149 -13.62 22.89 -4.77
CA GLY A 149 -12.65 22.69 -3.70
C GLY A 149 -11.43 21.90 -4.14
N ASP A 150 -10.29 22.19 -3.52
CA ASP A 150 -9.03 21.50 -3.77
C ASP A 150 -8.87 20.26 -2.86
N TYR A 151 -8.40 19.16 -3.42
CA TYR A 151 -8.03 17.97 -2.66
C TYR A 151 -6.51 17.92 -2.44
N PHE A 152 -6.09 18.03 -1.19
CA PHE A 152 -4.69 17.85 -0.79
C PHE A 152 -4.51 16.51 -0.09
N ASP A 153 -3.66 15.66 -0.66
CA ASP A 153 -3.29 14.38 -0.05
C ASP A 153 -2.39 14.62 1.18
N THR A 154 -2.92 14.32 2.37
CA THR A 154 -2.20 14.41 3.64
C THR A 154 -1.66 13.05 4.11
N THR A 155 -1.62 12.03 3.24
CA THR A 155 -1.11 10.71 3.62
C THR A 155 0.37 10.77 4.01
N ASN A 156 0.68 10.17 5.17
CA ASN A 156 2.05 10.14 5.67
C ASN A 156 2.89 9.15 4.86
N TYR A 157 3.93 9.64 4.19
CA TYR A 157 4.91 8.77 3.53
C TYR A 157 5.88 8.17 4.55
N PHE A 158 5.77 6.86 4.78
CA PHE A 158 6.71 6.11 5.63
C PHE A 158 7.94 5.67 4.85
N SER A 159 8.96 6.53 4.76
CA SER A 159 10.30 6.14 4.31
C SER A 159 11.23 5.97 5.52
N LYS A 160 11.04 4.90 6.30
CA LYS A 160 12.15 4.43 7.15
C LYS A 160 13.12 3.67 6.24
N GLY A 161 14.42 3.56 6.53
CA GLY A 161 15.30 2.62 5.80
C GLY A 161 16.59 3.16 5.16
N PHE A 162 16.75 4.48 5.02
CA PHE A 162 18.05 5.07 4.73
C PHE A 162 18.34 6.11 5.81
N GLY A 163 19.44 5.97 6.56
CA GLY A 163 19.99 7.03 7.41
C GLY A 163 20.50 8.24 6.62
N VAL A 164 19.98 8.42 5.40
CA VAL A 164 20.14 9.54 4.50
C VAL A 164 18.74 9.72 3.94
N ASN A 165 18.07 10.81 4.32
CA ASN A 165 16.76 11.15 3.80
C ASN A 165 16.87 11.12 2.27
N PHE A 166 16.22 10.16 1.60
CA PHE A 166 16.39 9.96 0.15
C PHE A 166 16.18 11.27 -0.63
N MET A 167 15.26 12.10 -0.14
CA MET A 167 15.05 13.46 -0.64
C MET A 167 16.22 14.41 -0.37
N GLU A 168 16.88 14.37 0.79
CA GLU A 168 18.11 15.15 1.02
C GLU A 168 19.24 14.68 0.11
N HIS A 169 19.39 13.36 -0.07
CA HIS A 169 20.41 12.82 -0.98
C HIS A 169 20.16 13.27 -2.42
N MET A 170 18.92 13.19 -2.91
CA MET A 170 18.53 13.72 -4.23
C MET A 170 18.80 15.22 -4.34
N LYS A 171 18.45 16.01 -3.32
CA LYS A 171 18.75 17.46 -3.29
C LYS A 171 20.26 17.74 -3.30
N THR A 172 21.08 16.91 -2.64
CA THR A 172 22.54 17.06 -2.69
C THR A 172 23.12 16.71 -4.06
N MET A 173 22.61 15.65 -4.70
CA MET A 173 23.01 15.25 -6.05
C MET A 173 22.63 16.32 -7.09
N GLU A 174 21.44 16.91 -6.98
CA GLU A 174 21.02 18.02 -7.83
C GLU A 174 21.92 19.25 -7.63
N ARG A 175 22.25 19.60 -6.38
CA ARG A 175 23.20 20.68 -6.08
C ARG A 175 24.57 20.43 -6.70
N GLN A 176 25.10 19.20 -6.59
CA GLN A 176 26.38 18.81 -7.17
C GLN A 176 26.37 18.92 -8.70
N LYS A 177 25.31 18.42 -9.35
CA LYS A 177 25.12 18.55 -10.80
C LYS A 177 25.09 20.01 -11.26
N TRP A 178 24.40 20.89 -10.53
CA TRP A 178 24.38 22.32 -10.84
C TRP A 178 25.74 23.00 -10.62
N THR A 179 26.53 22.57 -9.64
CA THR A 179 27.89 23.07 -9.45
C THR A 179 28.84 22.64 -10.56
N GLU A 180 28.72 21.39 -11.04
CA GLU A 180 29.49 20.88 -12.18
C GLU A 180 29.16 21.64 -13.47
N ILE A 181 27.87 21.84 -13.76
CA ILE A 181 27.42 22.63 -14.92
C ILE A 181 27.95 24.07 -14.85
N ARG A 182 27.99 24.69 -13.66
CA ARG A 182 28.55 26.04 -13.49
C ARG A 182 30.06 26.07 -13.66
N ALA A 183 30.79 25.05 -13.19
CA ALA A 183 32.23 24.93 -13.37
C ALA A 183 32.58 24.74 -14.85
N GLU A 184 31.87 23.88 -15.58
CA GLU A 184 32.05 23.69 -17.02
C GLU A 184 31.79 24.99 -17.81
N ARG A 185 30.77 25.76 -17.43
CA ARG A 185 30.49 27.06 -18.06
C ARG A 185 31.58 28.10 -17.77
N ARG A 186 32.23 28.06 -16.59
CA ARG A 186 33.36 28.94 -16.26
C ARG A 186 34.62 28.54 -17.01
N ALA A 187 34.96 27.25 -17.05
CA ALA A 187 36.10 26.73 -17.80
C ALA A 187 36.00 27.05 -19.29
N LYS A 188 34.80 26.90 -19.91
CA LYS A 188 34.55 27.30 -21.31
C LYS A 188 34.65 28.80 -21.56
N LYS A 189 34.55 29.63 -20.51
CA LYS A 189 34.70 31.07 -20.62
C LYS A 189 36.18 31.46 -20.54
N GLU A 190 36.92 30.85 -19.61
CA GLU A 190 38.37 31.02 -19.47
C GLU A 190 39.10 30.52 -20.72
N GLU A 191 38.72 29.37 -21.29
CA GLU A 191 39.27 28.84 -22.55
C GLU A 191 38.98 29.75 -23.77
N LYS A 192 37.92 30.58 -23.72
CA LYS A 192 37.62 31.58 -24.75
C LYS A 192 38.35 32.91 -24.56
N ASP A 193 38.77 33.21 -23.34
CA ASP A 193 39.48 34.43 -23.00
C ASP A 193 41.02 34.24 -23.18
N ASP A 194 41.52 32.99 -23.14
CA ASP A 194 42.93 32.65 -23.43
C ASP A 194 43.25 32.50 -24.93
N ASP A 195 42.23 32.39 -25.79
CA ASP A 195 42.34 32.28 -27.26
C ASP A 195 42.27 33.66 -27.99
N LYS A 196 42.44 34.78 -27.27
CA LYS A 196 42.30 36.13 -27.81
C LYS A 196 43.51 37.05 -27.61
#